data_AF-A0A836TXR3-F1
#
_entry.id   AF-A0A836TXR3-F1
#
_cell.length_a   1.000
_cell.length_b   1.000
_cell.length_c   1.000
_cell.angle_alpha   90.00
_cell.angle_beta   90.00
_cell.angle_gamma   90.00
#
_symmetry.space_group_name_H-M   'P 1'
#
loop_
_entity.id
_entity.type
_entity.pdbx_description
1 polymer ?
#
loop_
_entity_poly.entity_id
_entity_poly.type
_entity_poly.pdbx_seq_one_letter_code
_entity_poly.pdbx_strand_id
1 'polypeptide(L)' 'MNFSDLLTAIALVFVIEGLTPFINPDAIRKVFLMASQMDNQTLRFLGFTSMMVGLILLYVVR' A
#
# COMPACT_ATOMS: atom_id res chain seq x y z
N MET A 1 14.02 17.50 -3.60
CA MET A 1 13.68 16.26 -4.33
C MET A 1 13.63 16.60 -5.79
N ASN A 2 14.32 15.86 -6.64
CA ASN A 2 14.22 16.07 -8.08
C ASN A 2 12.87 15.52 -8.56
N PHE A 3 12.30 16.13 -9.60
CA PHE A 3 11.05 15.65 -10.20
C PHE A 3 11.18 14.19 -10.69
N SER A 4 12.38 13.80 -11.12
CA SER A 4 12.73 12.42 -11.47
C SER A 4 12.56 11.44 -10.30
N ASP A 5 12.98 11.82 -9.08
CA ASP A 5 12.88 10.94 -7.91
C ASP A 5 11.42 10.64 -7.56
N LEU A 6 10.54 11.65 -7.70
CA LEU A 6 9.10 11.50 -7.50
C LEU A 6 8.49 10.56 -8.54
N LEU A 7 8.83 10.74 -9.81
CA LEU A 7 8.37 9.86 -10.89
C LEU A 7 8.85 8.41 -10.69
N THR A 8 10.09 8.21 -10.26
CA THR A 8 10.62 6.88 -9.94
C THR A 8 9.88 6.24 -8.77
N ALA A 9 9.63 6.98 -7.68
CA ALA A 9 8.87 6.47 -6.55
C ALA A 9 7.45 6.04 -6.96
N ILE A 10 6.76 6.86 -7.77
CA ILE A 10 5.43 6.52 -8.31
C ILE A 10 5.51 5.28 -9.19
N ALA A 11 6.48 5.18 -10.11
CA ALA A 11 6.65 4.02 -10.96
C ALA A 11 6.86 2.73 -10.16
N LEU A 12 7.67 2.79 -9.09
CA LEU A 12 7.89 1.64 -8.20
C LEU A 12 6.60 1.21 -7.49
N VAL A 13 5.77 2.16 -7.03
CA VAL A 13 4.46 1.84 -6.44
C VAL A 13 3.58 1.09 -7.44
N PHE A 14 3.51 1.55 -8.70
CA PHE A 14 2.74 0.87 -9.75
C PHE A 14 3.27 -0.54 -10.05
N VAL A 15 4.59 -0.72 -10.09
CA VAL A 15 5.20 -2.03 -10.31
C VAL A 15 4.88 -2.98 -9.15
N ILE A 16 5.00 -2.52 -7.90
CA ILE A 16 4.74 -3.34 -6.71
C ILE A 16 3.25 -3.70 -6.61
N GLU A 17 2.35 -2.72 -6.78
CA GLU A 17 0.90 -2.93 -6.78
C GLU A 17 0.44 -3.84 -7.93
N GLY A 18 1.10 -3.77 -9.10
CA GLY A 18 0.79 -4.61 -10.26
C GLY A 18 1.37 -6.03 -10.18
N LEU A 19 2.43 -6.24 -9.39
CA LEU A 19 3.10 -7.54 -9.27
C LEU A 19 2.20 -8.58 -8.58
N THR A 20 1.55 -8.20 -7.48
CA THR A 20 0.67 -9.07 -6.69
C THR A 20 -0.51 -9.63 -7.50
N PRO A 21 -1.31 -8.82 -8.22
CA PRO A 21 -2.40 -9.33 -9.06
C PRO A 21 -1.90 -10.13 -10.27
N PHE A 22 -0.68 -9.85 -10.77
CA PHE A 22 -0.09 -10.60 -11.88
C PHE A 22 0.38 -12.00 -11.46
N ILE A 23 1.02 -12.13 -10.29
CA ILE A 23 1.53 -13.41 -9.79
C ILE A 23 0.39 -14.28 -9.25
N ASN A 24 -0.53 -13.71 -8.46
CA ASN A 24 -1.62 -14.48 -7.85
C ASN A 24 -2.92 -13.66 -7.74
N PRO A 25 -3.77 -13.71 -8.78
CA PRO A 25 -5.04 -12.98 -8.79
C PRO A 25 -6.07 -13.50 -7.78
N ASP A 26 -5.95 -14.74 -7.31
CA ASP A 26 -6.87 -15.28 -6.30
C ASP A 26 -6.53 -14.79 -4.89
N ALA A 27 -5.24 -14.63 -4.60
CA ALA A 27 -4.78 -14.05 -3.34
C ALA A 27 -5.29 -12.61 -3.17
N ILE A 28 -5.14 -11.76 -4.20
CA ILE A 28 -5.62 -10.36 -4.13
C ILE A 28 -7.15 -10.32 -3.97
N ARG A 29 -7.91 -11.17 -4.68
CA ARG A 29 -9.38 -11.28 -4.52
C ARG A 29 -9.79 -11.65 -3.10
N LYS A 30 -9.08 -12.61 -2.47
CA LYS A 30 -9.35 -13.01 -1.10
C LYS A 30 -9.10 -11.86 -0.11
N VAL A 31 -8.02 -11.09 -0.31
CA VAL A 31 -7.73 -9.90 0.50
C VAL A 31 -8.83 -8.86 0.36
N PHE A 32 -9.29 -8.58 -0.87
CA PHE A 32 -10.40 -7.65 -1.10
C PHE A 32 -11.71 -8.11 -0.47
N LEU A 33 -12.05 -9.40 -0.56
CA LEU A 33 -13.25 -9.95 0.08
C LEU A 33 -13.17 -9.85 1.61
N MET A 34 -11.99 -10.12 2.18
CA MET A 34 -11.78 -9.98 3.61
C MET A 34 -11.90 -8.51 4.04
N ALA A 35 -11.32 -7.58 3.29
CA ALA A 35 -11.46 -6.15 3.53
C ALA A 35 -12.92 -5.66 3.41
N SER A 36 -13.69 -6.20 2.46
CA SER A 36 -15.11 -5.87 2.29
C SER A 36 -16.00 -6.36 3.44
N GLN A 37 -15.57 -7.37 4.19
CA GLN A 37 -16.29 -7.89 5.35
C GLN A 37 -15.88 -7.19 6.65
N MET A 38 -14.80 -6.39 6.63
CA MET A 38 -14.37 -5.62 7.79
C MET A 38 -15.24 -4.38 7.97
N ASP A 39 -15.52 -4.04 9.22
CA ASP A 39 -16.21 -2.79 9.54
C ASP A 39 -15.36 -1.57 9.13
N ASN A 40 -16.05 -0.49 8.73
CA ASN A 40 -15.42 0.75 8.26
C ASN A 40 -14.47 1.34 9.31
N GLN A 41 -14.76 1.18 10.61
CA GLN A 41 -13.87 1.68 11.66
C GLN A 41 -12.54 0.93 11.68
N THR A 42 -12.57 -0.39 11.55
CA THR A 42 -11.37 -1.24 11.51
C THR A 42 -10.54 -0.97 10.26
N LEU A 43 -11.18 -0.81 9.10
CA LEU A 43 -10.49 -0.51 7.86
C LEU A 43 -9.77 0.85 7.92
N ARG A 44 -10.41 1.86 8.52
CA ARG A 44 -9.81 3.18 8.75
C ARG A 44 -8.65 3.11 9.75
N PHE A 45 -8.78 2.32 10.81
CA PHE A 45 -7.72 2.16 11.79
C PHE A 45 -6.50 1.44 11.20
N LEU A 46 -6.72 0.38 10.41
CA LEU A 46 -5.66 -0.32 9.67
C LEU A 46 -4.95 0.62 8.69
N GLY A 47 -5.71 1.44 7.96
CA GLY A 47 -5.15 2.46 7.08
C GLY A 47 -4.33 3.50 7.85
N PHE A 48 -4.84 3.95 9.01
CA PHE A 48 -4.15 4.91 9.86
C PHE A 48 -2.84 4.36 10.43
N THR A 49 -2.83 3.13 10.93
CA THR A 49 -1.60 2.51 11.44
C THR A 49 -0.58 2.31 10.32
N SER A 50 -1.01 1.89 9.13
CA SER A 50 -0.14 1.80 7.95
C SER A 50 0.48 3.15 7.57
N MET A 51 -0.32 4.22 7.53
CA MET A 51 0.17 5.58 7.28
C MET A 51 1.18 6.02 8.35
N MET A 52 0.90 5.76 9.63
CA MET A 52 1.80 6.12 10.73
C MET A 52 3.13 5.38 10.65
N VAL A 53 3.10 4.07 10.37
CA VAL A 53 4.32 3.28 10.15
C VAL A 53 5.11 3.82 8.95
N GLY A 54 4.44 4.15 7.85
CA GLY A 54 5.07 4.76 6.67
C GLY A 54 5.73 6.10 6.99
N LEU A 55 5.10 6.96 7.78
CA LEU A 55 5.66 8.24 8.23
C LEU A 55 6.89 8.04 9.12
N ILE A 56 6.82 7.10 10.07
CA ILE A 56 7.96 6.77 10.94
C ILE A 56 9.13 6.25 10.12
N LEU A 57 8.89 5.32 9.19
CA LEU A 57 9.93 4.81 8.28
C LEU A 57 10.53 5.91 7.43
N LEU A 58 9.71 6.81 6.88
CA LEU A 58 10.19 7.95 6.11
C LEU A 58 11.11 8.85 6.95
N TYR A 59 10.75 9.11 8.22
CA TYR A 59 11.54 9.91 9.15
C TYR A 59 12.83 9.23 9.64
N VAL A 60 12.86 7.90 9.67
CA VAL A 60 14.07 7.14 10.04
C VAL A 60 15.04 7.05 8.87
N VAL A 61 14.54 6.84 7.66
CA VAL A 61 15.35 6.71 6.45
C VAL A 61 15.82 8.07 5.93
N ARG A 62 15.14 9.16 6.31
CA ARG A 62 15.40 10.51 5.82
C ARG A 62 15.33 11.57 6.91
#